data_AF-A0A9P4MJJ3-F1
#
_entry.id   AF-A0A9P4MJJ3-F1
#
_cell.length_a   1.000
_cell.length_b   1.000
_cell.length_c   1.000
_cell.angle_alpha   90.00
_cell.angle_beta   90.00
_cell.angle_gamma   90.00
#
_symmetry.space_group_name_H-M   'P 1'
#
loop_
_entity.id
_entity.type
_entity.pdbx_description
1 polymer ?
#
loop_
_entity_poly.entity_id
_entity_poly.type
_entity_poly.pdbx_seq_one_letter_code
_entity_poly.pdbx_strand_id
1 'polypeptide(L)'
;MAAIAGTAPPAAVNSDSTDVTFVSLTHKPTARIATRYIPAPFNSSSTKPTTLVVFLNGLMTTISSWVQVVDQLLPLLPTDNNISLLLYDRYGQDRSDKDPSDINALDPSHGHNTLSSATDLSYLINHFAPSKTTQVVLVGNSIGCGIARLFAQHHPSRAPVALLLLDSVLANINMVTLYPDPDGANFNPSTLPEGITEIGLRKTRGFMSKVFDPAVGSVEGLSRKDLASLLPHADGPVLPGRPKVTVVGHGVERFAEESERAGMDATVTKTYLQPFWERYNEGLLQITDDGDGRRGPIEAVGAGHFIQRDRPDLVVVELMTLLKKIGAV
;
A
#
# COMPACT_ATOMS: atom_id res chain seq x y z
N MET A 1 25.66 -11.82 -3.46
CA MET A 1 24.59 -12.08 -4.46
C MET A 1 24.25 -13.57 -4.42
N ALA A 2 23.32 -13.96 -3.56
CA ALA A 2 22.77 -15.31 -3.55
C ALA A 2 21.34 -15.23 -4.09
N ALA A 3 21.15 -15.82 -5.27
CA ALA A 3 19.86 -16.00 -5.91
C ALA A 3 18.99 -16.90 -5.02
N ILE A 4 17.78 -16.44 -4.71
CA ILE A 4 16.76 -17.26 -4.08
C ILE A 4 16.21 -18.16 -5.19
N ALA A 5 16.48 -19.46 -5.08
CA ALA A 5 16.06 -20.46 -6.05
C ALA A 5 14.53 -20.49 -6.13
N GLY A 6 14.03 -20.29 -7.35
CA GLY A 6 12.61 -20.18 -7.66
C GLY A 6 11.87 -21.50 -7.59
N THR A 7 10.72 -21.48 -6.93
CA THR A 7 9.60 -22.35 -7.28
C THR A 7 8.95 -21.81 -8.55
N ALA A 8 8.85 -22.64 -9.58
CA ALA A 8 8.26 -22.27 -10.86
C ALA A 8 6.82 -21.72 -10.68
N PRO A 9 6.43 -20.66 -11.42
CA PRO A 9 5.08 -20.15 -11.38
C PRO A 9 4.10 -21.21 -11.93
N PRO A 10 2.91 -21.39 -11.33
CA PRO A 10 1.89 -22.24 -11.91
C PRO A 10 1.47 -21.68 -13.27
N ALA A 11 1.25 -22.60 -14.21
CA ALA A 11 0.94 -22.32 -15.61
C ALA A 11 -0.26 -21.35 -15.76
N ALA A 12 -0.08 -20.38 -16.65
CA ALA A 12 -1.08 -19.40 -17.02
C ALA A 12 -2.38 -20.08 -17.47
N VAL A 13 -3.48 -19.78 -16.77
CA VAL A 13 -4.82 -19.97 -17.29
C VAL A 13 -5.12 -18.78 -18.18
N ASN A 14 -5.17 -19.01 -19.49
CA ASN A 14 -5.56 -18.02 -20.48
C ASN A 14 -7.01 -17.57 -20.27
N SER A 15 -7.20 -16.27 -20.03
CA SER A 15 -8.47 -15.57 -20.26
C SER A 15 -8.18 -14.25 -20.99
N ASP A 16 -8.06 -14.31 -22.31
CA ASP A 16 -7.87 -13.17 -23.19
C ASP A 16 -9.09 -12.23 -23.16
N SER A 17 -8.96 -11.07 -22.49
CA SER A 17 -9.13 -9.72 -23.08
C SER A 17 -9.04 -8.58 -22.02
N THR A 18 -7.86 -8.35 -21.42
CA THR A 18 -7.66 -7.42 -20.27
C THR A 18 -6.37 -6.57 -20.38
N ASP A 19 -6.19 -5.86 -21.49
CA ASP A 19 -4.90 -5.27 -21.87
C ASP A 19 -4.38 -4.19 -20.93
N VAL A 20 -3.14 -4.40 -20.45
CA VAL A 20 -2.32 -3.34 -19.85
C VAL A 20 -1.95 -2.34 -20.95
N THR A 21 -2.27 -1.08 -20.74
CA THR A 21 -1.91 0.05 -21.59
C THR A 21 -0.81 0.89 -20.94
N PHE A 22 -0.24 1.85 -21.68
CA PHE A 22 0.85 2.69 -21.22
C PHE A 22 0.49 4.16 -21.30
N VAL A 23 0.78 4.91 -20.24
CA VAL A 23 0.55 6.36 -20.15
C VAL A 23 1.87 7.07 -19.85
N SER A 24 2.22 8.08 -20.64
CA SER A 24 3.27 9.04 -20.28
C SER A 24 2.65 10.21 -19.52
N LEU A 25 3.18 10.52 -18.34
CA LEU A 25 2.74 11.68 -17.57
C LEU A 25 3.35 12.95 -18.17
N THR A 26 2.60 14.06 -18.14
CA THR A 26 3.03 15.30 -18.81
C THR A 26 4.31 15.91 -18.24
N HIS A 27 4.62 15.67 -16.95
CA HIS A 27 5.87 16.11 -16.32
C HIS A 27 7.02 15.10 -16.46
N LYS A 28 6.75 13.87 -16.93
CA LYS A 28 7.73 12.81 -17.19
C LYS A 28 7.47 12.17 -18.57
N PRO A 29 7.51 12.95 -19.67
CA PRO A 29 7.06 12.48 -20.99
C PRO A 29 7.92 11.35 -21.58
N THR A 30 9.15 11.19 -21.09
CA THR A 30 10.13 10.20 -21.57
C THR A 30 9.99 8.82 -20.95
N ALA A 31 9.06 8.63 -20.01
CA ALA A 31 8.83 7.36 -19.33
C ALA A 31 7.34 7.08 -19.20
N ARG A 32 6.96 5.81 -19.32
CA ARG A 32 5.57 5.36 -19.32
C ARG A 32 5.25 4.55 -18.08
N ILE A 33 4.02 4.71 -17.62
CA ILE A 33 3.38 3.93 -16.57
C ILE A 33 2.46 2.90 -17.21
N ALA A 34 2.62 1.64 -16.82
CA ALA A 34 1.68 0.57 -17.15
C ALA A 34 0.39 0.74 -16.33
N THR A 35 -0.75 0.65 -17.00
CA THR A 35 -2.08 0.82 -16.40
C THR A 35 -3.05 -0.24 -16.89
N ARG A 36 -3.99 -0.64 -16.04
CA ARG A 36 -5.23 -1.31 -16.44
C ARG A 36 -6.39 -0.44 -15.98
N TYR A 37 -7.07 0.18 -16.94
CA TYR A 37 -8.22 1.05 -16.69
C TYR A 37 -9.51 0.36 -17.12
N ILE A 38 -10.45 0.28 -16.19
CA ILE A 38 -11.78 -0.30 -16.42
C ILE A 38 -12.77 0.85 -16.31
N PRO A 39 -13.28 1.38 -17.44
CA PRO A 39 -14.19 2.51 -17.42
C PRO A 39 -15.55 2.11 -16.83
N ALA A 40 -16.19 3.05 -16.13
CA ALA A 40 -17.58 2.94 -15.73
C ALA A 40 -18.48 2.64 -16.95
N PRO A 41 -19.55 1.86 -16.80
CA PRO A 41 -20.54 1.70 -17.86
C PRO A 41 -21.16 3.07 -18.17
N PHE A 42 -21.14 3.48 -19.44
CA PHE A 42 -21.72 4.77 -19.84
C PHE A 42 -23.23 4.75 -19.57
N ASN A 43 -23.68 5.58 -18.64
CA ASN A 43 -25.10 5.78 -18.39
C ASN A 43 -25.40 7.27 -18.19
N SER A 44 -25.87 7.93 -19.25
CA SER A 44 -26.22 9.35 -19.25
C SER A 44 -27.39 9.71 -18.31
N SER A 45 -28.11 8.72 -17.78
CA SER A 45 -29.22 8.91 -16.83
C SER A 45 -28.84 8.64 -15.38
N SER A 46 -27.60 8.22 -15.10
CA SER A 46 -27.17 7.93 -13.72
C SER A 46 -27.09 9.21 -12.91
N THR A 47 -27.77 9.21 -11.75
CA THR A 47 -27.68 10.28 -10.75
C THR A 47 -26.51 10.05 -9.77
N LYS A 48 -25.79 8.93 -9.91
CA LYS A 48 -24.68 8.55 -9.04
C LYS A 48 -23.43 9.38 -9.37
N PRO A 49 -22.65 9.78 -8.36
CA PRO A 49 -21.43 10.55 -8.56
C PRO A 49 -20.40 9.75 -9.37
N THR A 50 -19.76 10.40 -10.34
CA THR A 50 -18.61 9.80 -11.05
C THR A 50 -17.52 9.52 -10.03
N THR A 51 -17.07 8.27 -9.97
CA THR A 51 -16.09 7.80 -8.98
C THR A 51 -14.95 7.08 -9.68
N LEU A 52 -13.72 7.41 -9.32
CA LEU A 52 -12.52 6.69 -9.72
C LEU A 52 -11.93 5.98 -8.49
N VAL A 53 -11.88 4.66 -8.52
CA VAL A 53 -11.16 3.85 -7.54
C VAL A 53 -9.76 3.57 -8.07
N VAL A 54 -8.73 3.93 -7.31
CA VAL A 54 -7.33 3.71 -7.69
C VAL A 54 -6.66 2.75 -6.72
N PHE A 55 -6.01 1.71 -7.24
CA PHE A 55 -5.30 0.70 -6.47
C PHE A 55 -3.79 1.01 -6.44
N LEU A 56 -3.22 1.14 -5.24
CA LEU A 56 -1.84 1.54 -5.00
C LEU A 56 -1.05 0.36 -4.43
N ASN A 57 -0.11 -0.15 -5.23
CA ASN A 57 0.73 -1.30 -4.88
C ASN A 57 1.58 -1.06 -3.62
N GLY A 58 1.89 -2.12 -2.90
CA GLY A 58 3.04 -2.16 -1.98
C GLY A 58 4.38 -2.23 -2.73
N LEU A 59 5.48 -2.32 -1.99
CA LEU A 59 6.75 -2.74 -2.57
C LEU A 59 6.64 -4.20 -3.04
N MET A 60 7.34 -4.55 -4.12
CA MET A 60 7.36 -5.91 -4.70
C MET A 60 6.00 -6.45 -5.17
N THR A 61 4.99 -5.59 -5.29
CA THR A 61 3.66 -5.94 -5.83
C THR A 61 3.35 -5.08 -7.04
N THR A 62 2.44 -5.54 -7.87
CA THR A 62 2.10 -4.95 -9.17
C THR A 62 0.59 -4.96 -9.37
N ILE A 63 0.11 -4.49 -10.53
CA ILE A 63 -1.28 -4.64 -11.00
C ILE A 63 -1.81 -6.05 -10.73
N SER A 64 -0.98 -7.08 -10.93
CA SER A 64 -1.36 -8.49 -10.76
C SER A 64 -1.91 -8.80 -9.36
N SER A 65 -1.44 -8.10 -8.32
CA SER A 65 -1.86 -8.33 -6.93
C SER A 65 -3.31 -7.92 -6.65
N TRP A 66 -3.92 -7.12 -7.53
CA TRP A 66 -5.28 -6.61 -7.38
C TRP A 66 -6.29 -7.29 -8.30
N VAL A 67 -5.85 -8.14 -9.24
CA VAL A 67 -6.72 -8.74 -10.26
C VAL A 67 -7.88 -9.50 -9.62
N GLN A 68 -7.60 -10.33 -8.62
CA GLN A 68 -8.64 -11.10 -7.93
C GLN A 68 -9.65 -10.20 -7.18
N VAL A 69 -9.21 -9.08 -6.62
CA VAL A 69 -10.09 -8.09 -5.98
C VAL A 69 -11.04 -7.49 -7.02
N VAL A 70 -10.49 -7.09 -8.18
CA VAL A 70 -11.28 -6.49 -9.27
C VAL A 70 -12.28 -7.48 -9.84
N ASP A 71 -11.85 -8.70 -10.13
CA ASP A 71 -12.70 -9.73 -10.73
C ASP A 71 -13.86 -10.11 -9.81
N GLN A 72 -13.66 -10.04 -8.49
CA GLN A 72 -14.72 -10.24 -7.49
C GLN A 72 -15.59 -8.99 -7.26
N LEU A 73 -15.03 -7.79 -7.41
CA LEU A 73 -15.76 -6.53 -7.22
C LEU A 73 -16.75 -6.27 -8.36
N LEU A 74 -16.32 -6.44 -9.62
CA LEU A 74 -17.09 -6.03 -10.80
C LEU A 74 -18.51 -6.63 -10.84
N PRO A 75 -18.73 -7.93 -10.55
CA PRO A 75 -20.08 -8.51 -10.54
C PRO A 75 -20.99 -7.99 -9.43
N LEU A 76 -20.43 -7.35 -8.39
CA LEU A 76 -21.17 -6.80 -7.25
C LEU A 76 -21.55 -5.34 -7.43
N LEU A 77 -20.97 -4.66 -8.43
CA LEU A 77 -21.33 -3.29 -8.73
C LEU A 77 -22.73 -3.23 -9.37
N PRO A 78 -23.60 -2.31 -8.94
CA PRO A 78 -24.89 -2.10 -9.59
C PRO A 78 -24.72 -1.82 -11.10
N THR A 79 -25.67 -2.27 -11.93
CA THR A 79 -25.59 -2.06 -13.39
C THR A 79 -25.59 -0.57 -13.80
N ASP A 80 -26.10 0.30 -12.93
CA ASP A 80 -26.18 1.75 -13.10
C ASP A 80 -25.06 2.52 -12.39
N ASN A 81 -24.03 1.83 -11.89
CA ASN A 81 -22.88 2.45 -11.23
C ASN A 81 -22.15 3.43 -12.16
N ASN A 82 -21.48 4.41 -11.57
CA ASN A 82 -20.63 5.37 -12.28
C ASN A 82 -19.19 5.29 -11.75
N ILE A 83 -18.69 4.05 -11.62
CA ILE A 83 -17.40 3.73 -10.98
C ILE A 83 -16.43 3.20 -12.03
N SER A 84 -15.34 3.92 -12.23
CA SER A 84 -14.18 3.44 -12.97
C SER A 84 -13.13 2.88 -12.00
N LEU A 85 -12.38 1.86 -12.43
CA LEU A 85 -11.27 1.28 -11.68
C LEU A 85 -9.95 1.53 -12.41
N LEU A 86 -8.93 1.94 -11.67
CA LEU A 86 -7.58 2.16 -12.18
C LEU A 86 -6.55 1.38 -11.34
N LEU A 87 -5.87 0.47 -12.01
CA LEU A 87 -4.71 -0.25 -11.49
C LEU A 87 -3.50 0.24 -12.27
N TYR A 88 -2.36 0.39 -11.59
CA TYR A 88 -1.14 0.83 -12.26
C TYR A 88 0.10 0.29 -11.55
N ASP A 89 1.18 0.18 -12.30
CA ASP A 89 2.51 -0.08 -11.78
C ASP A 89 3.25 1.26 -11.67
N ARG A 90 3.80 1.61 -10.50
CA ARG A 90 4.61 2.83 -10.38
C ARG A 90 5.85 2.73 -11.26
N TYR A 91 6.51 3.87 -11.48
CA TYR A 91 7.82 3.86 -12.13
C TYR A 91 8.76 2.87 -11.46
N GLY A 92 9.45 2.07 -12.27
CA GLY A 92 10.34 1.01 -11.82
C GLY A 92 9.69 -0.29 -11.36
N GLN A 93 8.35 -0.40 -11.36
CA GLN A 93 7.62 -1.64 -11.11
C GLN A 93 7.23 -2.35 -12.42
N ASP A 94 7.49 -3.65 -12.47
CA ASP A 94 7.07 -4.58 -13.55
C ASP A 94 7.21 -4.01 -14.97
N ARG A 95 6.08 -3.63 -15.59
CA ARG A 95 6.04 -3.17 -16.99
C ARG A 95 6.25 -1.66 -17.15
N SER A 96 6.21 -0.89 -16.07
CA SER A 96 6.48 0.55 -16.12
C SER A 96 7.97 0.82 -16.34
N ASP A 97 8.27 1.88 -17.08
CA ASP A 97 9.64 2.33 -17.27
C ASP A 97 10.25 2.78 -15.91
N LYS A 98 11.57 2.91 -15.81
CA LYS A 98 12.22 3.51 -14.62
C LYS A 98 11.83 4.98 -14.48
N ASP A 99 11.89 5.52 -13.26
CA ASP A 99 11.66 6.95 -13.09
C ASP A 99 12.79 7.71 -13.81
N PRO A 100 12.48 8.72 -14.64
CA PRO A 100 13.50 9.55 -15.27
C PRO A 100 14.49 10.17 -14.28
N SER A 101 14.10 10.41 -13.01
CA SER A 101 15.03 10.93 -11.99
C SER A 101 16.07 9.91 -11.55
N ASP A 102 15.81 8.61 -11.73
CA ASP A 102 16.73 7.54 -11.32
C ASP A 102 17.98 7.48 -12.21
N ILE A 103 17.89 7.92 -13.47
CA ILE A 103 18.95 7.81 -14.48
C ILE A 103 20.22 8.53 -14.06
N ASN A 104 20.09 9.70 -13.44
CA ASN A 104 21.22 10.56 -13.03
C ASN A 104 21.38 10.62 -11.51
N ALA A 105 20.65 9.80 -10.76
CA ALA A 105 20.77 9.76 -9.32
C ALA A 105 22.14 9.19 -8.93
N LEU A 106 22.76 9.76 -7.88
CA LEU A 106 23.99 9.22 -7.30
C LEU A 106 23.82 7.76 -6.85
N ASP A 107 22.60 7.45 -6.38
CA ASP A 107 22.17 6.12 -6.03
C ASP A 107 20.81 5.83 -6.70
N PRO A 108 20.80 5.14 -7.85
CA PRO A 108 19.57 4.82 -8.59
C PRO A 108 18.58 3.96 -7.80
N SER A 109 19.02 3.26 -6.74
CA SER A 109 18.11 2.50 -5.87
C SER A 109 17.32 3.38 -4.88
N HIS A 110 17.63 4.68 -4.87
CA HIS A 110 16.98 5.74 -4.12
C HIS A 110 16.69 6.98 -4.99
N GLY A 111 16.53 6.81 -6.31
CA GLY A 111 16.48 7.91 -7.27
C GLY A 111 15.23 8.79 -7.19
N HIS A 112 14.11 8.25 -6.71
CA HIS A 112 12.90 9.02 -6.39
C HIS A 112 12.33 8.63 -5.02
N ASN A 113 11.42 9.41 -4.45
CA ASN A 113 10.84 9.17 -3.13
C ASN A 113 9.30 9.05 -3.17
N THR A 114 8.69 8.72 -2.03
CA THR A 114 7.23 8.55 -1.92
C THR A 114 6.43 9.81 -2.23
N LEU A 115 7.01 11.00 -2.03
CA LEU A 115 6.38 12.26 -2.39
C LEU A 115 6.36 12.49 -3.92
N SER A 116 7.44 12.12 -4.62
CA SER A 116 7.47 12.06 -6.09
C SER A 116 6.40 11.12 -6.62
N SER A 117 6.26 9.92 -6.04
CA SER A 117 5.21 8.96 -6.44
C SER A 117 3.78 9.49 -6.17
N ALA A 118 3.57 10.25 -5.08
CA ALA A 118 2.30 10.91 -4.81
C ALA A 118 1.98 12.01 -5.84
N THR A 119 3.02 12.72 -6.31
CA THR A 119 2.90 13.67 -7.41
C THR A 119 2.53 12.96 -8.70
N ASP A 120 3.21 11.86 -9.05
CA ASP A 120 2.89 11.05 -10.23
C ASP A 120 1.45 10.54 -10.21
N LEU A 121 0.97 10.09 -9.05
CA LEU A 121 -0.42 9.69 -8.84
C LEU A 121 -1.41 10.81 -9.16
N SER A 122 -1.10 12.07 -8.79
CA SER A 122 -1.94 13.23 -9.12
C SER A 122 -2.06 13.44 -10.63
N TYR A 123 -0.95 13.36 -11.37
CA TYR A 123 -0.97 13.45 -12.83
C TYR A 123 -1.74 12.29 -13.46
N LEU A 124 -1.58 11.07 -12.94
CA LEU A 124 -2.29 9.89 -13.41
C LEU A 124 -3.81 9.99 -13.17
N ILE A 125 -4.23 10.44 -11.99
CA ILE A 125 -5.65 10.69 -11.67
C ILE A 125 -6.22 11.76 -12.59
N ASN A 126 -5.51 12.85 -12.84
CA ASN A 126 -6.00 13.90 -13.76
C ASN A 126 -6.10 13.40 -15.21
N HIS A 127 -5.28 12.42 -15.61
CA HIS A 127 -5.37 11.79 -16.94
C HIS A 127 -6.68 11.00 -17.11
N PHE A 128 -7.05 10.16 -16.13
CA PHE A 128 -8.25 9.30 -16.22
C PHE A 128 -9.54 9.96 -15.70
N ALA A 129 -9.42 10.96 -14.83
CA ALA A 129 -10.53 11.70 -14.24
C ALA A 129 -10.22 13.21 -14.26
N PRO A 130 -10.25 13.85 -15.44
CA PRO A 130 -9.94 15.27 -15.60
C PRO A 130 -10.96 16.19 -14.92
N SER A 131 -12.21 15.72 -14.76
CA SER A 131 -13.22 16.46 -14.01
C SER A 131 -12.86 16.52 -12.53
N LYS A 132 -12.84 17.73 -11.97
CA LYS A 132 -12.66 17.96 -10.53
C LYS A 132 -13.83 17.46 -9.69
N THR A 133 -15.00 17.22 -10.30
CA THR A 133 -16.18 16.66 -9.63
C THR A 133 -16.12 15.15 -9.45
N THR A 134 -15.21 14.45 -10.15
CA THR A 134 -15.03 13.01 -9.97
C THR A 134 -14.49 12.74 -8.57
N GLN A 135 -15.24 11.95 -7.80
CA GLN A 135 -14.82 11.43 -6.50
C GLN A 135 -13.63 10.48 -6.69
N VAL A 136 -12.66 10.56 -5.79
CA VAL A 136 -11.47 9.69 -5.80
C VAL A 136 -11.49 8.80 -4.57
N VAL A 137 -11.36 7.50 -4.77
CA VAL A 137 -11.18 6.50 -3.71
C VAL A 137 -9.81 5.87 -3.90
N LEU A 138 -8.97 5.86 -2.87
CA LEU A 138 -7.67 5.19 -2.93
C LEU A 138 -7.68 3.93 -2.09
N VAL A 139 -7.24 2.82 -2.69
CA VAL A 139 -7.06 1.53 -2.04
C VAL A 139 -5.57 1.24 -2.04
N GLY A 140 -4.92 1.32 -0.88
CA GLY A 140 -3.47 1.14 -0.76
C GLY A 140 -3.11 -0.09 0.03
N ASN A 141 -2.02 -0.76 -0.35
CA ASN A 141 -1.36 -1.75 0.49
C ASN A 141 0.06 -1.29 0.87
N SER A 142 0.50 -1.56 2.10
CA SER A 142 1.89 -1.31 2.53
C SER A 142 2.32 0.14 2.30
N ILE A 143 3.39 0.38 1.53
CA ILE A 143 3.87 1.73 1.15
C ILE A 143 2.84 2.53 0.33
N GLY A 144 1.94 1.86 -0.40
CA GLY A 144 0.82 2.50 -1.10
C GLY A 144 -0.08 3.29 -0.15
N CYS A 145 -0.23 2.86 1.11
CA CYS A 145 -0.94 3.62 2.14
C CYS A 145 -0.25 4.95 2.47
N GLY A 146 1.09 4.94 2.56
CA GLY A 146 1.88 6.15 2.76
C GLY A 146 1.75 7.13 1.58
N ILE A 147 1.83 6.61 0.35
CA ILE A 147 1.64 7.40 -0.87
C ILE A 147 0.23 8.01 -0.92
N ALA A 148 -0.82 7.25 -0.55
CA ALA A 148 -2.19 7.76 -0.48
C ALA A 148 -2.33 8.94 0.50
N ARG A 149 -1.70 8.83 1.68
CA ARG A 149 -1.67 9.91 2.68
C ARG A 149 -0.95 11.15 2.15
N LEU A 150 0.23 10.98 1.55
CA LEU A 150 0.99 12.09 0.97
C LEU A 150 0.23 12.75 -0.19
N PHE A 151 -0.43 11.96 -1.03
CA PHE A 151 -1.27 12.49 -2.10
C PHE A 151 -2.37 13.39 -1.55
N ALA A 152 -3.12 12.91 -0.54
CA ALA A 152 -4.19 13.68 0.07
C ALA A 152 -3.68 15.01 0.67
N GLN A 153 -2.49 15.00 1.29
CA GLN A 153 -1.88 16.19 1.90
C GLN A 153 -1.41 17.21 0.86
N HIS A 154 -0.72 16.75 -0.19
CA HIS A 154 -0.04 17.64 -1.14
C HIS A 154 -0.89 17.98 -2.37
N HIS A 155 -2.02 17.32 -2.57
CA HIS A 155 -2.95 17.59 -3.66
C HIS A 155 -4.40 17.80 -3.15
N PRO A 156 -4.65 18.78 -2.26
CA PRO A 156 -5.95 18.96 -1.61
C PRO A 156 -7.11 19.23 -2.58
N SER A 157 -6.82 19.82 -3.76
CA SER A 157 -7.83 20.02 -4.81
C SER A 157 -8.37 18.73 -5.44
N ARG A 158 -7.70 17.59 -5.17
CA ARG A 158 -8.08 16.24 -5.57
C ARG A 158 -8.06 15.29 -4.37
N ALA A 159 -8.26 15.81 -3.16
CA ALA A 159 -8.29 14.99 -1.96
C ALA A 159 -9.28 13.82 -2.13
N PRO A 160 -8.89 12.59 -1.76
CA PRO A 160 -9.77 11.45 -1.88
C PRO A 160 -10.96 11.61 -0.94
N VAL A 161 -12.14 11.12 -1.36
CA VAL A 161 -13.33 11.07 -0.50
C VAL A 161 -13.33 9.84 0.41
N ALA A 162 -12.54 8.82 0.05
CA ALA A 162 -12.36 7.62 0.85
C ALA A 162 -10.98 6.98 0.68
N LEU A 163 -10.52 6.33 1.74
CA LEU A 163 -9.27 5.57 1.82
C LEU A 163 -9.56 4.17 2.37
N LEU A 164 -9.08 3.14 1.68
CA LEU A 164 -8.95 1.78 2.20
C LEU A 164 -7.47 1.46 2.36
N LEU A 165 -7.00 1.38 3.61
CA LEU A 165 -5.60 1.19 3.96
C LEU A 165 -5.39 -0.26 4.41
N LEU A 166 -4.71 -1.05 3.59
CA LEU A 166 -4.46 -2.48 3.81
C LEU A 166 -3.03 -2.68 4.28
N ASP A 167 -2.89 -3.08 5.53
CA ASP A 167 -1.64 -3.36 6.23
C ASP A 167 -0.53 -2.35 5.90
N SER A 168 -0.80 -1.09 6.26
CA SER A 168 0.10 0.03 5.96
C SER A 168 1.52 -0.26 6.45
N VAL A 169 2.52 0.16 5.69
CA VAL A 169 3.88 0.26 6.22
C VAL A 169 3.88 1.19 7.44
N LEU A 170 4.71 0.87 8.44
CA LEU A 170 4.99 1.78 9.55
C LEU A 170 5.85 2.94 9.02
N ALA A 171 5.18 3.99 8.57
CA ALA A 171 5.83 5.09 7.87
C ALA A 171 6.71 5.94 8.79
N ASN A 172 6.44 5.94 10.10
CA ASN A 172 7.01 6.86 11.07
C ASN A 172 8.20 6.32 11.86
N ILE A 173 8.71 5.12 11.55
CA ILE A 173 9.79 4.49 12.30
C ILE A 173 10.68 3.61 11.43
N ASN A 174 11.97 3.54 11.75
CA ASN A 174 12.83 2.47 11.24
C ASN A 174 12.49 1.18 12.00
N MET A 175 11.85 0.22 11.35
CA MET A 175 11.39 -1.02 11.99
C MET A 175 12.50 -1.82 12.68
N VAL A 176 13.76 -1.65 12.27
CA VAL A 176 14.93 -2.29 12.92
C VAL A 176 15.06 -1.86 14.38
N THR A 177 14.68 -0.63 14.72
CA THR A 177 14.83 -0.09 16.08
C THR A 177 13.77 -0.59 17.05
N LEU A 178 12.77 -1.34 16.58
CA LEU A 178 11.74 -1.95 17.42
C LEU A 178 12.27 -3.14 18.24
N TYR A 179 13.35 -3.77 17.78
CA TYR A 179 13.91 -4.96 18.41
C TYR A 179 15.11 -4.60 19.28
N PRO A 180 15.21 -5.10 20.53
CA PRO A 180 16.43 -5.00 21.33
C PRO A 180 17.65 -5.50 20.56
N ASP A 181 18.78 -4.79 20.68
CA ASP A 181 20.02 -5.18 20.02
C ASP A 181 20.85 -6.13 20.88
N PRO A 182 20.91 -7.44 20.56
CA PRO A 182 21.65 -8.42 21.35
C PRO A 182 23.17 -8.21 21.30
N ASP A 183 23.68 -7.40 20.37
CA ASP A 183 25.10 -7.09 20.23
C ASP A 183 25.44 -5.67 20.77
N GLY A 184 24.45 -4.98 21.34
CA GLY A 184 24.63 -3.66 21.94
C GLY A 184 25.27 -3.72 23.34
N ALA A 185 26.10 -2.72 23.67
CA ALA A 185 26.83 -2.67 24.94
C ALA A 185 25.94 -2.71 26.20
N ASN A 186 24.69 -2.26 26.09
CA ASN A 186 23.73 -2.21 27.20
C ASN A 186 22.71 -3.36 27.17
N PHE A 187 22.93 -4.39 26.35
CA PHE A 187 22.02 -5.51 26.25
C PHE A 187 22.09 -6.39 27.49
N ASN A 188 20.93 -6.71 28.05
CA ASN A 188 20.82 -7.63 29.19
C ASN A 188 19.89 -8.81 28.82
N PRO A 189 20.43 -10.02 28.62
CA PRO A 189 19.63 -11.20 28.30
C PRO A 189 18.56 -11.53 29.34
N SER A 190 18.79 -11.16 30.61
CA SER A 190 17.84 -11.45 31.71
C SER A 190 16.56 -10.61 31.68
N THR A 191 16.50 -9.57 30.83
CA THR A 191 15.29 -8.73 30.66
C THR A 191 14.43 -9.19 29.48
N LEU A 192 14.81 -10.27 28.78
CA LEU A 192 14.04 -10.76 27.66
C LEU A 192 12.72 -11.41 28.14
N PRO A 193 11.60 -11.16 27.45
CA PRO A 193 10.36 -11.88 27.69
C PRO A 193 10.52 -13.39 27.45
N GLU A 194 9.61 -14.18 28.02
CA GLU A 194 9.55 -15.61 27.79
C GLU A 194 9.48 -15.94 26.29
N GLY A 195 10.24 -16.96 25.86
CA GLY A 195 10.30 -17.39 24.46
C GLY A 195 11.20 -16.54 23.56
N ILE A 196 11.68 -15.38 24.02
CA ILE A 196 12.61 -14.54 23.26
C ILE A 196 14.05 -14.98 23.51
N THR A 197 14.77 -15.26 22.43
CA THR A 197 16.19 -15.61 22.47
C THR A 197 17.03 -14.58 21.74
N GLU A 198 18.30 -14.43 22.14
CA GLU A 198 19.24 -13.58 21.40
C GLU A 198 19.41 -14.00 19.94
N ILE A 199 19.37 -15.31 19.66
CA ILE A 199 19.44 -15.85 18.31
C ILE A 199 18.24 -15.39 17.49
N GLY A 200 17.03 -15.46 18.06
CA GLY A 200 15.81 -14.98 17.43
C GLY A 200 15.87 -13.47 17.14
N LEU A 201 16.40 -12.68 18.10
CA LEU A 201 16.63 -11.24 17.91
C LEU A 201 17.63 -10.95 16.78
N ARG A 202 18.79 -11.62 16.77
CA ARG A 202 19.80 -11.45 15.70
C ARG A 202 19.24 -11.80 14.33
N LYS A 203 18.52 -12.93 14.21
CA LYS A 203 17.87 -13.35 12.95
C LYS A 203 16.88 -12.30 12.47
N THR A 204 15.97 -11.89 13.35
CA THR A 204 14.90 -10.94 13.02
C THR A 204 15.45 -9.57 12.65
N ARG A 205 16.38 -9.02 13.44
CA ARG A 205 17.08 -7.77 13.13
C ARG A 205 17.83 -7.85 11.82
N GLY A 206 18.58 -8.94 11.59
CA GLY A 206 19.33 -9.15 10.37
C GLY A 206 18.45 -9.19 9.12
N PHE A 207 17.26 -9.79 9.19
CA PHE A 207 16.28 -9.73 8.10
C PHE A 207 15.72 -8.32 7.92
N MET A 208 15.24 -7.70 9.00
CA MET A 208 14.65 -6.36 8.99
C MET A 208 15.63 -5.31 8.44
N SER A 209 16.90 -5.35 8.83
CA SER A 209 17.92 -4.44 8.32
C SER A 209 18.19 -4.62 6.83
N LYS A 210 18.06 -5.84 6.29
CA LYS A 210 18.28 -6.12 4.86
C LYS A 210 17.13 -5.71 3.97
N VAL A 211 15.92 -5.57 4.51
CA VAL A 211 14.69 -5.38 3.71
C VAL A 211 14.02 -4.03 4.00
N PHE A 212 13.96 -3.64 5.27
CA PHE A 212 13.16 -2.53 5.75
C PHE A 212 13.96 -1.34 6.29
N ASP A 213 15.28 -1.46 6.42
CA ASP A 213 16.10 -0.29 6.74
C ASP A 213 15.94 0.77 5.63
N PRO A 214 15.64 2.04 5.97
CA PRO A 214 15.49 3.11 4.99
C PRO A 214 16.74 3.34 4.13
N ALA A 215 17.93 2.94 4.59
CA ALA A 215 19.17 2.99 3.81
C ALA A 215 19.29 1.88 2.76
N VAL A 216 18.45 0.85 2.82
CA VAL A 216 18.36 -0.18 1.78
C VAL A 216 17.46 0.31 0.66
N GLY A 217 18.07 0.51 -0.51
CA GLY A 217 17.38 0.90 -1.73
C GLY A 217 16.54 -0.22 -2.33
N SER A 218 15.67 0.14 -3.26
CA SER A 218 14.78 -0.79 -3.92
C SER A 218 15.11 -0.91 -5.40
N VAL A 219 14.79 -2.07 -6.00
CA VAL A 219 14.87 -2.22 -7.46
C VAL A 219 13.93 -1.27 -8.18
N GLU A 220 12.86 -0.82 -7.53
CA GLU A 220 11.92 0.20 -8.04
C GLU A 220 12.61 1.56 -8.20
N GLY A 221 13.69 1.84 -7.45
CA GLY A 221 14.28 3.18 -7.34
C GLY A 221 13.61 4.04 -6.27
N LEU A 222 12.51 3.54 -5.68
CA LEU A 222 11.74 4.20 -4.64
C LEU A 222 12.49 4.20 -3.31
N SER A 223 12.89 5.40 -2.90
CA SER A 223 13.52 5.70 -1.62
C SER A 223 12.47 5.81 -0.50
N ARG A 224 12.85 5.30 0.68
CA ARG A 224 12.08 5.40 1.93
C ARG A 224 12.76 6.27 2.99
N LYS A 225 13.92 6.86 2.65
CA LYS A 225 14.80 7.57 3.61
C LYS A 225 14.10 8.73 4.31
N ASP A 226 13.19 9.40 3.62
CA ASP A 226 12.45 10.57 4.09
C ASP A 226 11.02 10.25 4.55
N LEU A 227 10.57 8.99 4.42
CA LEU A 227 9.18 8.63 4.71
C LEU A 227 8.76 8.97 6.15
N ALA A 228 9.65 8.72 7.13
CA ALA A 228 9.38 9.07 8.53
C ALA A 228 9.37 10.57 8.79
N SER A 229 10.13 11.35 8.03
CA SER A 229 10.09 12.81 8.11
C SER A 229 8.82 13.38 7.46
N LEU A 230 8.34 12.74 6.39
CA LEU A 230 7.13 13.13 5.66
C LEU A 230 5.84 12.72 6.41
N LEU A 231 5.85 11.56 7.08
CA LEU A 231 4.74 11.02 7.86
C LEU A 231 5.21 10.63 9.27
N PRO A 232 5.55 11.61 10.13
CA PRO A 232 6.16 11.35 11.45
C PRO A 232 5.19 10.76 12.48
N HIS A 233 3.89 10.81 12.21
CA HIS A 233 2.86 10.35 13.12
C HIS A 233 1.88 9.41 12.41
N ALA A 234 1.36 8.42 13.12
CA ALA A 234 0.37 7.49 12.58
C ALA A 234 -1.00 8.18 12.41
N ASP A 235 -1.33 9.06 13.34
CA ASP A 235 -2.59 9.80 13.48
C ASP A 235 -2.63 11.15 12.76
N GLY A 236 -1.55 11.52 12.07
CA GLY A 236 -1.41 12.86 11.52
C GLY A 236 -0.70 12.95 10.17
N PRO A 237 -0.80 14.12 9.51
CA PRO A 237 -1.83 15.13 9.74
C PRO A 237 -3.24 14.61 9.42
N VAL A 238 -4.26 15.28 9.97
CA VAL A 238 -5.65 15.11 9.51
C VAL A 238 -5.72 15.51 8.04
N LEU A 239 -6.27 14.62 7.23
CA LEU A 239 -6.33 14.77 5.79
C LEU A 239 -7.42 15.76 5.38
N PRO A 240 -7.16 16.60 4.35
CA PRO A 240 -8.15 17.53 3.84
C PRO A 240 -9.33 16.78 3.22
N GLY A 241 -10.51 17.41 3.24
CA GLY A 241 -11.73 16.83 2.67
C GLY A 241 -12.43 15.80 3.55
N ARG A 242 -11.90 15.51 4.75
CA ARG A 242 -12.50 14.63 5.77
C ARG A 242 -12.86 13.24 5.20
N PRO A 243 -11.90 12.52 4.60
CA PRO A 243 -12.20 11.26 3.92
C PRO A 243 -12.79 10.22 4.86
N LYS A 244 -13.62 9.33 4.31
CA LYS A 244 -13.98 8.08 4.98
C LYS A 244 -12.76 7.17 5.00
N VAL A 245 -12.37 6.64 6.17
CA VAL A 245 -11.15 5.85 6.32
C VAL A 245 -11.51 4.46 6.83
N THR A 246 -11.10 3.43 6.11
CA THR A 246 -11.11 2.04 6.58
C THR A 246 -9.67 1.54 6.69
N VAL A 247 -9.32 0.99 7.85
CA VAL A 247 -8.00 0.40 8.12
C VAL A 247 -8.16 -1.09 8.34
N VAL A 248 -7.39 -1.89 7.62
CA VAL A 248 -7.33 -3.35 7.76
C VAL A 248 -5.88 -3.73 8.04
N GLY A 249 -5.61 -4.39 9.17
CA GLY A 249 -4.31 -4.97 9.49
C GLY A 249 -4.23 -6.44 9.07
N HIS A 250 -3.02 -6.98 8.95
CA HIS A 250 -2.82 -8.42 8.72
C HIS A 250 -3.39 -9.27 9.87
N GLY A 251 -3.59 -10.56 9.61
CA GLY A 251 -3.90 -11.55 10.65
C GLY A 251 -2.63 -11.95 11.41
N VAL A 252 -2.66 -11.87 12.73
CA VAL A 252 -1.46 -11.98 13.58
C VAL A 252 -0.71 -13.29 13.35
N GLU A 253 -1.42 -14.41 13.40
CA GLU A 253 -0.79 -15.73 13.27
C GLU A 253 -0.27 -15.98 11.86
N ARG A 254 -1.03 -15.58 10.83
CA ARG A 254 -0.59 -15.75 9.44
C ARG A 254 0.66 -14.92 9.14
N PHE A 255 0.70 -13.68 9.61
CA PHE A 255 1.86 -12.82 9.43
C PHE A 255 3.10 -13.35 10.17
N ALA A 256 2.93 -13.90 11.38
CA ALA A 256 4.01 -14.55 12.11
C ALA A 256 4.55 -15.78 11.37
N GLU A 257 3.69 -16.64 10.83
CA GLU A 257 4.08 -17.79 10.01
C GLU A 257 4.87 -17.38 8.77
N GLU A 258 4.42 -16.35 8.05
CA GLU A 258 5.12 -15.85 6.86
C GLU A 258 6.45 -15.19 7.20
N SER A 259 6.52 -14.47 8.32
CA SER A 259 7.76 -13.89 8.85
C SER A 259 8.79 -14.97 9.17
N GLU A 260 8.37 -16.06 9.79
CA GLU A 260 9.24 -17.20 10.09
C GLU A 260 9.79 -17.85 8.83
N ARG A 261 8.94 -18.07 7.81
CA ARG A 261 9.36 -18.58 6.50
C ARG A 261 10.34 -17.65 5.78
N ALA A 262 10.23 -16.34 6.01
CA ALA A 262 11.16 -15.34 5.47
C ALA A 262 12.50 -15.28 6.23
N GLY A 263 12.62 -15.98 7.37
CA GLY A 263 13.85 -16.09 8.15
C GLY A 263 13.89 -15.23 9.42
N MET A 264 12.76 -14.63 9.81
CA MET A 264 12.60 -14.00 11.12
C MET A 264 12.20 -15.04 12.18
N ASP A 265 12.11 -14.63 13.44
CA ASP A 265 11.57 -15.45 14.54
C ASP A 265 10.13 -15.03 14.83
N ALA A 266 9.17 -15.96 14.73
CA ALA A 266 7.75 -15.67 14.90
C ALA A 266 7.43 -15.07 16.28
N THR A 267 8.06 -15.58 17.34
CA THR A 267 7.85 -15.10 18.71
C THR A 267 8.37 -13.68 18.87
N VAL A 268 9.54 -13.38 18.31
CA VAL A 268 10.11 -12.01 18.28
C VAL A 268 9.21 -11.05 17.51
N THR A 269 8.71 -11.45 16.34
CA THR A 269 7.75 -10.66 15.55
C THR A 269 6.50 -10.33 16.36
N LYS A 270 5.85 -11.35 16.94
CA LYS A 270 4.63 -11.15 17.75
C LYS A 270 4.87 -10.31 18.99
N THR A 271 6.06 -10.39 19.59
CA THR A 271 6.37 -9.67 20.83
C THR A 271 6.73 -8.21 20.59
N TYR A 272 7.55 -7.91 19.56
CA TYR A 272 8.13 -6.58 19.37
C TYR A 272 7.53 -5.80 18.21
N LEU A 273 7.08 -6.45 17.14
CA LEU A 273 6.55 -5.77 15.96
C LEU A 273 5.04 -5.58 16.05
N GLN A 274 4.32 -6.65 16.37
CA GLN A 274 2.85 -6.68 16.38
C GLN A 274 2.23 -5.53 17.19
N PRO A 275 2.63 -5.27 18.46
CA PRO A 275 1.96 -4.24 19.25
C PRO A 275 2.20 -2.82 18.71
N PHE A 276 3.32 -2.58 18.03
CA PHE A 276 3.57 -1.30 17.36
C PHE A 276 2.71 -1.15 16.11
N TRP A 277 2.54 -2.23 15.35
CA TRP A 277 1.74 -2.21 14.14
C TRP A 277 0.25 -2.00 14.45
N GLU A 278 -0.25 -2.61 15.51
CA GLU A 278 -1.63 -2.41 16.01
C GLU A 278 -1.86 -0.95 16.38
N ARG A 279 -1.00 -0.36 17.24
CA ARG A 279 -1.09 1.06 17.61
C ARG A 279 -1.00 1.98 16.41
N TYR A 280 -0.16 1.64 15.43
CA TYR A 280 -0.05 2.42 14.20
C TYR A 280 -1.35 2.38 13.40
N ASN A 281 -1.97 1.20 13.26
CA ASN A 281 -3.26 1.03 12.59
C ASN A 281 -4.40 1.76 13.32
N GLU A 282 -4.41 1.77 14.66
CA GLU A 282 -5.33 2.58 15.47
C GLU A 282 -5.14 4.08 15.19
N GLY A 283 -3.88 4.52 15.15
CA GLY A 283 -3.52 5.89 14.80
C GLY A 283 -4.04 6.29 13.43
N LEU A 284 -3.90 5.43 12.41
CA LEU A 284 -4.38 5.72 11.04
C LEU A 284 -5.87 6.08 10.95
N LEU A 285 -6.71 5.69 11.91
CA LEU A 285 -8.12 6.10 11.93
C LEU A 285 -8.31 7.58 12.29
N GLN A 286 -7.32 8.18 12.94
CA GLN A 286 -7.37 9.57 13.38
C GLN A 286 -6.91 10.55 12.31
N ILE A 287 -6.43 10.06 11.16
CA ILE A 287 -6.08 10.92 10.00
C ILE A 287 -7.31 11.56 9.34
N THR A 288 -8.52 11.29 9.84
CA THR A 288 -9.76 11.99 9.48
C THR A 288 -10.43 12.48 10.76
N ASP A 289 -10.94 13.71 10.74
CA ASP A 289 -11.72 14.32 11.83
C ASP A 289 -13.24 14.00 11.72
N ASP A 290 -13.64 13.19 10.74
CA ASP A 290 -14.98 12.65 10.63
C ASP A 290 -15.09 11.38 11.47
N GLY A 291 -15.64 11.49 12.68
CA GLY A 291 -15.83 10.35 13.60
C GLY A 291 -16.67 9.23 12.99
N ASP A 292 -17.74 9.59 12.28
CA ASP A 292 -18.58 8.64 11.55
C ASP A 292 -17.89 8.12 10.29
N GLY A 293 -16.77 8.72 9.89
CA GLY A 293 -15.95 8.37 8.74
C GLY A 293 -15.03 7.18 8.94
N ARG A 294 -14.78 6.77 10.18
CA ARG A 294 -13.76 5.79 10.57
C ARG A 294 -14.30 4.35 10.60
N ARG A 295 -13.48 3.38 10.22
CA ARG A 295 -13.78 1.94 10.32
C ARG A 295 -12.50 1.12 10.51
N GLY A 296 -12.49 0.27 11.52
CA GLY A 296 -11.34 -0.59 11.87
C GLY A 296 -10.65 -0.17 13.18
N PRO A 297 -9.42 -0.66 13.46
CA PRO A 297 -8.67 -1.57 12.59
C PRO A 297 -9.37 -2.93 12.49
N ILE A 298 -9.50 -3.45 11.28
CA ILE A 298 -10.05 -4.80 11.04
C ILE A 298 -8.88 -5.76 10.95
N GLU A 299 -8.88 -6.84 11.72
CA GLU A 299 -7.91 -7.91 11.53
C GLU A 299 -8.31 -8.79 10.33
N ALA A 300 -7.44 -8.87 9.33
CA ALA A 300 -7.61 -9.78 8.20
C ALA A 300 -7.17 -11.20 8.57
N VAL A 301 -7.97 -11.89 9.40
CA VAL A 301 -7.67 -13.27 9.83
C VAL A 301 -7.34 -14.16 8.63
N GLY A 302 -6.20 -14.84 8.68
CA GLY A 302 -5.71 -15.70 7.61
C GLY A 302 -4.96 -14.99 6.48
N ALA A 303 -4.81 -13.66 6.52
CA ALA A 303 -3.96 -12.90 5.59
C ALA A 303 -2.63 -12.50 6.25
N GLY A 304 -1.54 -12.51 5.46
CA GLY A 304 -0.29 -11.86 5.84
C GLY A 304 -0.29 -10.38 5.42
N HIS A 305 0.90 -9.87 5.07
CA HIS A 305 1.09 -8.47 4.69
C HIS A 305 0.34 -8.06 3.40
N PHE A 306 0.10 -9.03 2.51
CA PHE A 306 -0.51 -8.80 1.20
C PHE A 306 -2.00 -9.20 1.22
N ILE A 307 -2.80 -8.46 2.01
CA ILE A 307 -4.23 -8.74 2.24
C ILE A 307 -5.02 -8.87 0.93
N GLN A 308 -4.72 -8.05 -0.07
CA GLN A 308 -5.38 -8.09 -1.38
C GLN A 308 -5.18 -9.41 -2.13
N ARG A 309 -4.07 -10.12 -1.86
CA ARG A 309 -3.77 -11.43 -2.43
C ARG A 309 -4.36 -12.54 -1.58
N ASP A 310 -4.23 -12.45 -0.27
CA ASP A 310 -4.57 -13.55 0.64
C ASP A 310 -6.07 -13.57 0.99
N ARG A 311 -6.70 -12.39 1.07
CA ARG A 311 -8.12 -12.18 1.40
C ARG A 311 -8.77 -11.14 0.47
N PRO A 312 -8.78 -11.37 -0.86
CA PRO A 312 -9.43 -10.47 -1.81
C PRO A 312 -10.91 -10.26 -1.50
N ASP A 313 -11.58 -11.28 -0.94
CA ASP A 313 -12.97 -11.23 -0.49
C ASP A 313 -13.19 -10.14 0.57
N LEU A 314 -12.28 -10.03 1.55
CA LEU A 314 -12.36 -9.01 2.58
C LEU A 314 -12.17 -7.61 1.99
N VAL A 315 -11.20 -7.45 1.08
CA VAL A 315 -10.96 -6.16 0.41
C VAL A 315 -12.21 -5.71 -0.36
N VAL A 316 -12.88 -6.63 -1.06
CA VAL A 316 -14.12 -6.35 -1.79
C VAL A 316 -15.25 -5.93 -0.84
N VAL A 317 -15.45 -6.63 0.28
CA VAL A 317 -16.47 -6.28 1.28
C VAL A 317 -16.25 -4.88 1.84
N GLU A 318 -15.01 -4.56 2.20
CA GLU A 318 -14.66 -3.27 2.79
C GLU A 318 -14.72 -2.13 1.77
N LEU A 319 -14.29 -2.38 0.53
CA LEU A 319 -14.44 -1.42 -0.56
C LEU A 319 -15.91 -1.16 -0.89
N MET A 320 -16.75 -2.20 -0.99
CA MET A 320 -18.20 -2.02 -1.22
C MET A 320 -18.86 -1.24 -0.07
N THR A 321 -18.42 -1.46 1.17
CA THR A 321 -18.89 -0.71 2.34
C THR A 321 -18.53 0.77 2.21
N LEU A 322 -17.30 1.09 1.82
CA LEU A 322 -16.86 2.47 1.55
C LEU A 322 -17.64 3.11 0.40
N LEU A 323 -17.81 2.41 -0.72
CA LEU A 323 -18.56 2.90 -1.89
C LEU A 323 -20.01 3.24 -1.53
N LYS A 324 -20.68 2.41 -0.73
CA LYS A 324 -22.03 2.70 -0.19
C LYS A 324 -22.03 3.97 0.66
N LYS A 325 -21.04 4.11 1.53
CA LYS A 325 -20.94 5.23 2.49
C LYS A 325 -20.72 6.58 1.81
N ILE A 326 -20.10 6.60 0.63
CA ILE A 326 -19.92 7.81 -0.17
C ILE A 326 -21.01 8.01 -1.24
N GLY A 327 -22.00 7.11 -1.29
CA GLY A 327 -23.12 7.18 -2.24
C GLY A 327 -22.76 6.78 -3.68
N ALA A 328 -21.65 6.07 -3.89
CA ALA A 328 -21.21 5.63 -5.21
C ALA A 328 -21.94 4.35 -5.70
N VAL A 329 -22.50 3.56 -4.78
CA VAL A 329 -23.35 2.39 -5.07
C VAL A 329 -24.66 2.41 -4.32
#